data_AF-A0A5C7RYC3-F1
#
_entry.id   AF-A0A5C7RYC3-F1
#
_cell.length_a   1.000
_cell.length_b   1.000
_cell.length_c   1.000
_cell.angle_alpha   90.00
_cell.angle_beta   90.00
_cell.angle_gamma   90.00
#
_symmetry.space_group_name_H-M   'P 1'
#
loop_
_entity.id
_entity.type
_entity.pdbx_description
1 polymer ?
#
loop_
_entity_poly.entity_id
_entity_poly.type
_entity_poly.pdbx_seq_one_letter_code
_entity_poly.pdbx_strand_id
1 'polypeptide(L)'
;SSAASAANAAIDHMRDWALGTHGEWVTMGVPSDGSYGIPESVMYGVPVTCANGEYTRVEGLEIDAFSRERMDKTLAELEEERAGVAHLL
;
A
#
# COMPACT_ATOMS: atom_id res chain seq x y z
N SER A 1 12.00 13.97 13.81
CA SER A 1 11.67 12.52 13.72
C SER A 1 10.47 12.24 14.60
N SER A 2 9.62 11.30 14.21
CA SER A 2 8.35 10.96 14.85
C SER A 2 8.37 9.53 15.40
N ALA A 3 9.37 9.21 16.23
CA ALA A 3 9.67 7.84 16.65
C ALA A 3 8.49 7.13 17.33
N ALA A 4 7.81 7.79 18.28
CA ALA A 4 6.69 7.19 19.01
C ALA A 4 5.49 6.88 18.09
N SER A 5 5.14 7.78 17.17
CA SER A 5 4.02 7.55 16.24
C SER A 5 4.38 6.53 15.16
N ALA A 6 5.64 6.49 14.71
CA ALA A 6 6.11 5.46 13.78
C ALA A 6 6.05 4.06 14.42
N ALA A 7 6.47 3.94 15.69
CA ALA A 7 6.36 2.69 16.45
C ALA A 7 4.89 2.28 16.63
N ASN A 8 4.01 3.24 16.93
CA ASN A 8 2.58 2.96 17.04
C ASN A 8 1.99 2.48 15.72
N ALA A 9 2.31 3.13 14.60
CA ALA A 9 1.84 2.72 13.28
C ALA A 9 2.33 1.32 12.88
N ALA A 10 3.57 0.94 13.25
CA ALA A 10 4.07 -0.41 13.03
C ALA A 10 3.31 -1.46 13.87
N ILE A 11 3.00 -1.13 15.13
CA ILE A 11 2.18 -2.00 16.01
C ILE A 11 0.78 -2.15 15.44
N ASP A 12 0.12 -1.06 15.05
CA ASP A 12 -1.22 -1.08 14.47
C ASP A 12 -1.23 -1.91 13.18
N HIS A 13 -0.27 -1.69 12.28
CA HIS A 13 -0.14 -2.46 11.05
C HIS A 13 -0.06 -3.97 11.29
N MET A 14 0.83 -4.40 12.20
CA MET A 14 0.99 -5.83 12.50
C MET A 14 -0.22 -6.42 13.24
N ARG A 15 -0.85 -5.65 14.14
CA ARG A 15 -2.07 -6.06 14.83
C ARG A 15 -3.20 -6.29 13.83
N ASP A 16 -3.44 -5.32 12.96
CA ASP A 16 -4.54 -5.34 12.00
C ASP A 16 -4.33 -6.47 10.97
N TRP A 17 -3.08 -6.69 10.53
CA TRP A 17 -2.76 -7.82 9.66
C TRP A 17 -3.00 -9.18 10.35
N ALA A 18 -2.45 -9.38 11.55
CA ALA A 18 -2.50 -10.69 12.22
C ALA A 18 -3.89 -11.03 12.78
N LEU A 19 -4.59 -10.04 13.34
CA LEU A 19 -5.85 -10.23 14.08
C LEU A 19 -7.09 -9.80 13.28
N GLY A 20 -6.90 -9.08 12.18
CA GLY A 20 -7.94 -8.60 11.29
C GLY A 20 -8.40 -7.16 11.60
N THR A 21 -9.05 -6.54 10.61
CA THR A 21 -9.59 -5.17 10.70
C THR A 21 -11.08 -5.12 11.00
N HIS A 22 -11.72 -6.28 11.15
CA HIS A 22 -13.17 -6.39 11.41
C HIS A 22 -14.06 -5.66 10.37
N GLY A 23 -13.60 -5.62 9.12
CA GLY A 23 -14.31 -5.00 7.99
C GLY A 23 -13.95 -3.52 7.75
N GLU A 24 -13.24 -2.88 8.67
CA GLU A 24 -12.70 -1.53 8.47
C GLU A 24 -11.56 -1.55 7.46
N TRP A 25 -11.41 -0.43 6.74
CA TRP A 25 -10.32 -0.27 5.78
C TRP A 25 -9.09 0.29 6.47
N VAL A 26 -7.95 -0.31 6.16
CA VAL A 26 -6.62 0.19 6.54
C VAL A 26 -5.75 0.31 5.31
N THR A 27 -4.68 1.09 5.39
CA THR A 27 -3.71 1.19 4.30
C THR A 27 -2.54 0.24 4.56
N MET A 28 -2.24 -0.63 3.59
CA MET A 28 -1.02 -1.45 3.61
C MET A 28 -0.21 -1.22 2.34
N GLY A 29 1.11 -1.14 2.48
CA GLY A 29 2.03 -1.23 1.35
C GLY A 29 2.22 -2.69 0.98
N VAL A 30 1.64 -3.12 -0.14
CA VAL A 30 1.65 -4.52 -0.60
C VAL A 30 2.04 -4.60 -2.08
N PRO A 31 2.57 -5.73 -2.58
CA PRO A 31 2.90 -5.88 -3.99
C PRO A 31 1.67 -5.67 -4.87
N SER A 32 1.74 -4.73 -5.82
CA SER A 32 0.67 -4.46 -6.77
C SER A 32 0.26 -5.71 -7.55
N ASP A 33 -1.03 -5.82 -7.82
CA ASP A 33 -1.69 -6.84 -8.63
C ASP A 33 -2.08 -6.32 -10.03
N GLY A 34 -1.59 -5.14 -10.43
CA GLY A 34 -1.96 -4.51 -11.70
C GLY A 34 -3.19 -3.59 -11.60
N SER A 35 -3.91 -3.61 -10.48
CA SER A 35 -5.10 -2.76 -10.29
C SER A 35 -4.79 -1.27 -10.48
N TYR A 36 -5.77 -0.55 -11.03
CA TYR A 36 -5.68 0.90 -11.29
C TYR A 36 -4.47 1.34 -12.15
N GLY A 37 -3.91 0.43 -12.95
CA GLY A 37 -2.77 0.69 -13.84
C GLY A 37 -1.42 0.79 -13.11
N ILE A 38 -1.32 0.32 -11.87
CA ILE A 38 -0.06 0.26 -11.13
C ILE A 38 0.69 -1.03 -11.50
N PRO A 39 1.92 -0.99 -12.04
CA PRO A 39 2.65 -2.18 -12.49
C PRO A 39 2.74 -3.26 -11.41
N GLU A 40 2.56 -4.53 -11.80
CA GLU A 40 2.62 -5.66 -10.88
C GLU A 40 3.93 -5.67 -10.08
N SER A 41 3.88 -6.20 -8.86
CA SER A 41 4.98 -6.31 -7.89
C SER A 41 5.54 -5.01 -7.31
N VAL A 42 5.15 -3.83 -7.82
CA VAL A 42 5.49 -2.55 -7.17
C VAL A 42 4.85 -2.52 -5.78
N MET A 43 5.64 -2.31 -4.73
CA MET A 43 5.12 -2.11 -3.38
C MET A 43 4.35 -0.78 -3.35
N TYR A 44 3.03 -0.85 -3.19
CA TYR A 44 2.15 0.32 -3.31
C TYR A 44 1.14 0.35 -2.17
N GLY A 45 0.90 1.54 -1.61
CA GLY A 45 -0.07 1.74 -0.54
C GLY A 45 -1.50 1.68 -1.09
N VAL A 46 -2.29 0.71 -0.62
CA VAL A 46 -3.67 0.51 -1.06
C VAL A 46 -4.62 0.26 0.12
N PRO A 47 -5.92 0.57 -0.02
CA PRO A 47 -6.91 0.20 0.97
C PRO A 47 -7.12 -1.32 0.95
N VAL A 48 -7.07 -1.93 2.13
CA VAL A 48 -7.30 -3.35 2.35
C VAL A 48 -8.20 -3.57 3.57
N THR A 49 -8.80 -4.75 3.63
CA THR A 49 -9.32 -5.34 4.87
C THR A 49 -8.45 -6.52 5.25
N CYS A 50 -8.38 -6.87 6.54
CA CYS A 50 -7.60 -8.03 6.98
C CYS A 50 -8.46 -9.02 7.76
N ALA A 51 -8.22 -10.31 7.56
CA ALA A 51 -8.81 -11.39 8.33
C ALA A 51 -7.90 -12.63 8.30
N ASN A 52 -7.77 -13.32 9.43
CA ASN A 52 -7.02 -14.59 9.54
C ASN A 52 -5.55 -14.53 9.05
N GLY A 53 -4.88 -13.39 9.22
CA GLY A 53 -3.50 -13.22 8.76
C GLY A 53 -3.36 -12.92 7.26
N GLU A 54 -4.47 -12.74 6.55
CA GLU A 54 -4.51 -12.37 5.14
C GLU A 54 -5.09 -10.97 4.97
N TYR A 55 -4.55 -10.21 4.01
CA TYR A 55 -5.16 -8.97 3.55
C TYR A 55 -5.96 -9.23 2.27
N THR A 56 -7.04 -8.49 2.08
CA THR A 56 -7.84 -8.47 0.86
C THR A 56 -7.96 -7.02 0.38
N ARG A 57 -7.54 -6.77 -0.86
CA ARG A 57 -7.62 -5.45 -1.49
C ARG A 57 -9.07 -5.02 -1.62
N VAL A 58 -9.32 -3.73 -1.43
CA VAL A 58 -10.61 -3.13 -1.75
C VAL A 58 -10.64 -2.79 -3.24
N GLU A 59 -11.62 -3.34 -3.95
CA GLU A 59 -11.76 -3.21 -5.39
C GLU A 59 -12.90 -2.26 -5.78
N GLY A 60 -12.94 -1.86 -7.06
CA GLY A 60 -14.05 -1.11 -7.64
C GLY A 60 -14.15 0.35 -7.21
N LEU A 61 -13.05 0.95 -6.74
CA LEU A 61 -13.00 2.36 -6.37
C LEU A 61 -12.93 3.24 -7.62
N GLU A 62 -13.77 4.26 -7.68
CA GLU A 62 -13.68 5.26 -8.74
C GLU A 62 -12.46 6.16 -8.50
N ILE A 63 -11.61 6.29 -9.51
CA ILE A 63 -10.44 7.16 -9.47
C ILE A 63 -10.73 8.39 -10.32
N ASP A 64 -11.02 9.50 -9.65
CA ASP A 64 -11.16 10.80 -10.32
C ASP A 64 -9.81 11.34 -10.83
N ALA A 65 -9.88 12.40 -11.64
CA ALA A 65 -8.68 12.97 -12.28
C ALA A 65 -7.65 13.49 -11.26
N PHE A 66 -8.10 14.01 -10.12
CA PHE A 66 -7.22 14.53 -9.09
C PHE A 66 -6.48 13.39 -8.38
N SER A 67 -7.22 12.34 -8.02
CA SER A 67 -6.69 11.12 -7.40
C SER A 67 -5.67 10.45 -8.33
N ARG A 68 -6.00 10.34 -9.63
CA ARG A 68 -5.08 9.81 -10.65
C ARG A 68 -3.77 10.60 -10.71
N GLU A 69 -3.84 11.93 -10.77
CA GLU A 69 -2.64 12.77 -10.82
C GLU A 69 -1.71 12.55 -9.61
N ARG A 70 -2.29 12.35 -8.41
CA ARG A 70 -1.50 12.04 -7.20
C ARG A 70 -0.92 10.65 -7.22
N MET A 71 -1.68 9.66 -7.69
CA MET A 71 -1.19 8.30 -7.88
C MET A 71 -0.05 8.23 -8.90
N ASP A 72 -0.13 8.99 -10.00
CA ASP A 72 0.95 9.05 -11.01
C ASP A 72 2.24 9.60 -10.43
N LYS A 73 2.16 10.65 -9.60
CA LYS A 73 3.32 11.24 -8.94
C LYS A 73 4.01 10.24 -8.01
N THR A 74 3.24 9.57 -7.15
CA THR A 74 3.79 8.54 -6.25
C THR A 74 4.36 7.35 -7.02
N LEU A 75 3.69 6.91 -8.10
CA LEU A 75 4.21 5.83 -8.93
C LEU A 75 5.56 6.20 -9.56
N ALA A 76 5.68 7.41 -10.11
CA ALA A 76 6.95 7.87 -10.70
C ALA A 76 8.10 7.82 -9.68
N GLU A 77 7.88 8.29 -8.45
CA GLU A 77 8.88 8.22 -7.36
C GLU A 77 9.28 6.77 -7.05
N LEU A 78 8.32 5.85 -6.95
CA LEU A 78 8.60 4.43 -6.68
C LEU A 78 9.37 3.76 -7.82
N GLU A 79 9.12 4.14 -9.07
CA GLU A 79 9.86 3.61 -10.22
C GLU A 79 11.30 4.12 -10.28
N GLU A 80 11.52 5.38 -9.90
CA GLU A 80 12.86 5.95 -9.75
C GLU A 80 13.66 5.24 -8.65
N GLU A 81 13.04 5.01 -7.47
CA GLU A 81 13.66 4.26 -6.38
C GLU A 81 14.01 2.83 -6.79
N ARG A 82 13.07 2.13 -7.46
CA ARG A 82 13.28 0.77 -7.98
C ARG A 82 14.46 0.73 -8.97
N ALA A 83 14.57 1.70 -9.87
CA ALA A 83 15.68 1.79 -10.80
C ALA A 83 17.02 2.02 -10.08
N GLY A 84 17.03 2.84 -9.02
CA GLY A 84 18.22 3.11 -8.21
C GLY A 84 18.78 1.87 -7.52
N VAL A 85 17.92 0.95 -7.09
CA VAL A 85 18.32 -0.30 -6.40
C VAL A 85 18.40 -1.53 -7.33
N ALA A 86 18.14 -1.37 -8.63
CA ALA A 86 18.06 -2.48 -9.58
C ALA A 86 19.33 -3.35 -9.66
N HIS A 87 20.49 -2.81 -9.28
CA HIS A 87 21.77 -3.52 -9.23
C HIS A 87 21.91 -4.51 -8.07
N LEU A 88 20.95 -4.55 -7.14
CA LEU A 88 20.92 -5.44 -5.97
C LEU A 88 20.09 -6.72 -6.20
N LEU A 89 19.49 -6.87 -7.39
CA LEU A 89 18.66 -8.00 -7.81
C LEU A 89 19.36 -8.83 -8.89
#